data_AF-A0A1A8E2E2-F1
#
_entry.id   AF-A0A1A8E2E2-F1
#
_cell.length_a   1.000
_cell.length_b   1.000
_cell.length_c   1.000
_cell.angle_alpha   90.00
_cell.angle_beta   90.00
_cell.angle_gamma   90.00
#
_symmetry.space_group_name_H-M   'P 1'
#
loop_
_entity.id
_entity.type
_entity.pdbx_description
1 polymer ?
#
loop_
_entity_poly.entity_id
_entity_poly.type
_entity_poly.pdbx_seq_one_letter_code
_entity_poly.pdbx_strand_id
1 'polypeptide(L)'
;FLFSGSLLHSLYSVAQVVPFFPIDDVYMGMLMKALGISPVRHGGFQTFDVRQQDRENVCVHKGNLLIHQRLPPQILKMWKGINNPLLTC
;
A
#
# COMPACT_ATOMS: atom_id res chain seq x y z
N PHE A 1 1.13 1.75 3.04
CA PHE A 1 0.13 1.50 4.11
C PHE A 1 -1.09 2.40 3.89
N LEU A 2 -2.19 2.18 4.63
CA LEU A 2 -3.37 3.04 4.65
C LEU A 2 -3.80 3.23 6.12
N PHE A 3 -4.11 4.45 6.52
CA PHE A 3 -4.65 4.77 7.84
C PHE A 3 -5.55 6.01 7.77
N SER A 4 -6.41 6.23 8.76
CA SER A 4 -7.35 7.34 8.78
C SER A 4 -6.66 8.67 9.07
N GLY A 5 -7.15 9.76 8.49
CA GLY A 5 -6.65 11.12 8.78
C GLY A 5 -6.77 11.51 10.26
N SER A 6 -7.71 10.91 11.00
CA SER A 6 -7.89 11.13 12.43
C SER A 6 -6.67 10.74 13.28
N LEU A 7 -5.79 9.85 12.78
CA LEU A 7 -4.56 9.45 13.47
C LEU A 7 -3.42 10.46 13.31
N LEU A 8 -3.53 11.42 12.38
CA LEU A 8 -2.42 12.33 12.05
C LEU A 8 -1.95 13.16 13.25
N HIS A 9 -2.88 13.74 14.01
CA HIS A 9 -2.53 14.53 15.19
C HIS A 9 -1.79 13.69 16.23
N SER A 10 -2.32 12.50 16.57
CA SER A 10 -1.69 11.61 17.54
C SER A 10 -0.31 11.12 17.07
N LEU A 11 -0.18 10.73 15.80
CA LEU A 11 1.09 10.29 15.21
C LEU A 11 2.13 11.42 15.22
N TYR A 12 1.72 12.64 14.88
CA TYR A 12 2.59 13.80 14.91
C TYR A 12 3.06 14.14 16.33
N SER A 13 2.18 14.05 17.33
CA SER A 13 2.54 14.28 18.73
C SER A 13 3.60 13.29 19.23
N VAL A 14 3.47 11.99 18.94
CA VAL A 14 4.51 11.02 19.34
C VAL A 14 5.79 11.16 18.54
N ALA A 15 5.72 11.62 17.28
CA ALA A 15 6.90 11.88 16.45
C ALA A 15 7.80 12.99 17.03
N GLN A 16 7.29 13.86 17.92
CA GLN A 16 8.11 14.88 18.60
C GLN A 16 9.06 14.31 19.67
N VAL A 17 8.79 13.09 20.17
CA VAL A 17 9.52 12.50 21.31
C VAL A 17 10.17 11.15 20.97
N VAL A 18 9.76 10.51 19.88
CA VAL A 18 10.38 9.27 19.40
C VAL A 18 11.58 9.62 18.50
N PRO A 19 12.80 9.14 18.82
CA PRO A 19 13.97 9.37 17.98
C PRO A 19 13.78 8.81 16.55
N PHE A 20 14.30 9.53 15.57
CA PHE A 20 14.24 9.08 14.18
C PHE A 20 14.93 7.74 13.97
N PHE A 21 14.34 6.94 13.09
CA PHE A 21 14.91 5.69 12.61
C PHE A 21 15.14 5.80 11.09
N PRO A 22 16.26 5.30 10.55
CA PRO A 22 16.65 5.52 9.15
C PRO A 22 15.81 4.75 8.11
N ILE A 23 14.83 3.98 8.55
CA ILE A 23 13.86 3.30 7.69
C ILE A 23 12.48 3.85 8.05
N ASP A 24 11.88 4.58 7.12
CA ASP A 24 10.60 5.28 7.29
C ASP A 24 9.45 4.35 7.71
N ASP A 25 9.33 3.17 7.11
CA ASP A 25 8.31 2.18 7.47
C ASP A 25 8.49 1.65 8.90
N VAL A 26 9.75 1.46 9.33
CA VAL A 26 10.05 1.06 10.73
C VAL A 26 9.74 2.20 11.67
N TYR A 27 10.09 3.44 11.31
CA TYR A 27 9.77 4.63 12.09
C TYR A 27 8.26 4.78 12.29
N MET A 28 7.46 4.63 11.23
CA MET A 28 6.00 4.63 11.33
C MET A 28 5.48 3.54 12.29
N GLY A 29 6.07 2.34 12.25
CA GLY A 29 5.77 1.27 13.20
C GLY A 29 6.10 1.63 14.65
N MET A 30 7.22 2.33 14.89
CA MET A 30 7.59 2.84 16.22
C MET A 30 6.59 3.88 16.72
N LEU A 31 6.12 4.80 15.87
CA LEU A 31 5.09 5.78 16.23
C LEU A 31 3.76 5.10 16.59
N MET A 32 3.33 4.12 15.80
CA MET A 32 2.13 3.33 16.09
C MET A 32 2.25 2.58 17.42
N LYS A 33 3.41 1.97 17.68
CA LYS A 33 3.70 1.30 18.96
C LYS A 33 3.66 2.28 20.14
N ALA A 34 4.21 3.49 19.99
CA ALA A 34 4.17 4.53 21.02
C ALA A 34 2.74 5.00 21.33
N LEU A 35 1.85 4.99 20.33
CA LEU A 35 0.41 5.25 20.51
C LEU A 35 -0.38 4.05 21.06
N GLY A 36 0.26 2.89 21.25
CA GLY A 36 -0.42 1.68 21.71
C GLY A 36 -1.33 1.03 20.65
N ILE A 37 -1.15 1.36 19.37
CA ILE A 37 -1.91 0.77 18.25
C ILE A 37 -1.01 -0.17 17.43
N SER A 38 -1.64 -1.13 16.74
CA SER A 38 -0.94 -2.08 15.87
C SER A 38 -1.55 -2.07 14.46
N PRO A 39 -0.72 -2.03 13.40
CA PRO A 39 -1.21 -2.16 12.03
C PRO A 39 -1.76 -3.57 11.78
N VAL A 40 -2.73 -3.69 10.88
CA VAL A 40 -3.35 -4.97 10.50
C VAL A 40 -2.98 -5.30 9.06
N ARG A 41 -2.64 -6.57 8.81
CA ARG A 41 -2.35 -7.06 7.46
C ARG A 41 -3.61 -7.05 6.60
N HIS A 42 -3.50 -6.53 5.37
CA HIS A 42 -4.56 -6.58 4.37
C HIS A 42 -4.08 -7.27 3.08
N GLY A 43 -4.84 -8.26 2.59
CA GLY A 43 -4.45 -9.10 1.44
C GLY A 43 -4.34 -8.36 0.10
N GLY A 44 -4.96 -7.19 -0.02
CA GLY A 44 -4.88 -6.34 -1.20
C GLY A 44 -3.56 -5.57 -1.37
N PHE A 45 -2.62 -5.64 -0.41
CA PHE A 45 -1.29 -5.05 -0.56
C PHE A 45 -0.28 -6.12 -1.01
N GLN A 46 0.06 -6.11 -2.29
CA GLN A 46 1.01 -7.04 -2.92
C GLN A 46 2.38 -6.37 -3.10
N THR A 47 3.17 -6.31 -2.03
CA THR A 47 4.49 -5.67 -2.04
C THR A 47 5.59 -6.51 -2.73
N PHE A 48 5.31 -7.81 -2.94
CA PHE A 48 6.19 -8.76 -3.61
C PHE A 48 5.69 -9.17 -5.00
N ASP A 49 4.86 -8.32 -5.60
CA ASP A 49 4.21 -8.54 -6.90
C ASP A 49 3.32 -9.81 -6.95
N VAL A 50 2.67 -10.00 -8.09
CA VAL A 50 2.00 -11.24 -8.47
C VAL A 50 2.94 -12.14 -9.27
N ARG A 51 2.56 -13.41 -9.48
CA ARG A 51 3.35 -14.33 -10.31
C ARG A 51 3.58 -13.72 -11.70
N GLN A 52 4.78 -13.91 -12.25
CA GLN A 52 5.17 -13.30 -13.51
C GLN A 52 4.19 -13.60 -14.67
N GLN A 53 3.70 -14.84 -14.74
CA GLN A 53 2.72 -15.29 -15.74
C GLN A 53 1.36 -14.58 -15.64
N ASP A 54 1.01 -14.07 -14.46
CA ASP A 54 -0.27 -13.42 -14.18
C ASP A 54 -0.22 -11.91 -14.42
N ARG A 55 0.97 -11.34 -14.66
CA ARG A 55 1.16 -9.87 -14.76
C ARG A 55 0.35 -9.23 -15.89
N GLU A 56 0.14 -9.93 -17.00
CA GLU A 56 -0.66 -9.44 -18.12
C GLU A 56 -2.16 -9.68 -17.94
N ASN A 57 -2.56 -10.51 -16.96
CA ASN A 57 -3.96 -10.73 -16.63
C ASN A 57 -4.50 -9.57 -15.79
N VAL A 58 -5.26 -8.69 -16.43
CA VAL A 58 -5.87 -7.51 -15.78
C VAL A 58 -6.76 -7.88 -14.59
N CYS A 59 -7.43 -9.03 -14.63
CA CYS A 59 -8.34 -9.48 -13.56
C CYS A 59 -7.62 -9.74 -12.23
N VAL A 60 -6.36 -10.17 -12.30
CA VAL A 60 -5.52 -10.41 -11.12
C VAL A 60 -5.24 -9.12 -10.36
N HIS A 61 -5.26 -7.97 -11.04
CA HIS A 61 -4.98 -6.66 -10.44
C HIS A 61 -6.23 -5.98 -9.87
N LYS A 62 -7.44 -6.38 -10.26
CA LYS A 62 -8.71 -5.70 -9.91
C LYS A 62 -9.04 -5.75 -8.40
N GLY A 63 -8.64 -6.83 -7.72
CA GLY A 63 -8.86 -6.99 -6.27
C GLY A 63 -7.77 -6.38 -5.38
N ASN A 64 -6.70 -5.85 -5.97
CA ASN A 64 -5.56 -5.33 -5.21
C ASN A 64 -5.71 -3.83 -4.94
N LEU A 65 -5.33 -3.42 -3.75
CA LEU A 65 -5.21 -2.00 -3.37
C LEU A 65 -3.87 -1.41 -3.85
N LEU A 66 -2.81 -2.22 -3.83
CA LEU A 66 -1.47 -1.82 -4.24
C LEU A 66 -0.68 -3.03 -4.73
N ILE A 67 0.12 -2.83 -5.78
CA ILE A 67 1.06 -3.81 -6.29
C ILE A 67 2.41 -3.13 -6.52
N HIS A 68 3.47 -3.71 -5.99
CA HIS A 68 4.84 -3.24 -6.20
C HIS A 68 5.61 -4.25 -7.08
N GLN A 69 6.29 -3.87 -8.17
CA GLN A 69 6.39 -2.53 -8.77
C GLN A 69 5.86 -2.50 -10.20
N ARG A 70 5.45 -1.31 -10.65
CA ARG A 70 5.03 -1.04 -12.02
C ARG A 70 5.71 0.24 -12.50
N LEU A 71 6.23 0.20 -13.72
CA LEU A 71 6.73 1.38 -14.43
C LEU A 71 5.56 2.27 -14.89
N PRO A 72 5.77 3.58 -15.14
CA PRO A 72 4.70 4.48 -15.55
C PRO A 72 3.86 3.98 -16.74
N PRO A 73 4.44 3.42 -17.83
CA PRO A 73 3.64 2.86 -18.93
C PRO A 73 2.80 1.65 -18.50
N GLN A 74 3.31 0.83 -17.58
CA GLN A 74 2.59 -0.34 -17.06
C GLN A 74 1.41 0.11 -16.20
N ILE A 75 1.58 1.15 -15.37
CA ILE A 75 0.49 1.74 -14.58
C ILE A 75 -0.63 2.24 -15.52
N LEU A 76 -0.27 2.97 -16.58
CA LEU A 76 -1.25 3.48 -17.55
C LEU A 76 -2.00 2.33 -18.26
N LYS A 77 -1.27 1.30 -18.71
CA LYS A 77 -1.87 0.11 -19.34
C LYS A 77 -2.82 -0.61 -18.38
N MET A 78 -2.39 -0.82 -17.14
CA MET A 78 -3.17 -1.48 -16.10
C MET A 78 -4.43 -0.69 -15.76
N TRP A 79 -4.33 0.64 -15.59
CA TRP A 79 -5.48 1.51 -15.32
C TRP A 79 -6.51 1.46 -16.45
N LYS A 80 -6.07 1.57 -17.71
CA LYS A 80 -6.96 1.45 -18.88
C LYS A 80 -7.62 0.07 -18.96
N GLY A 81 -6.88 -0.99 -18.65
CA GLY A 81 -7.40 -2.36 -18.62
C GLY A 81 -8.47 -2.56 -17.56
N ILE A 82 -8.19 -2.20 -16.31
CA ILE A 82 -9.10 -2.41 -15.17
C ILE A 82 -10.42 -1.65 -15.36
N ASN A 83 -10.36 -0.46 -15.97
CA ASN A 83 -11.52 0.39 -16.23
C ASN A 83 -12.17 0.16 -17.60
N ASN A 84 -11.77 -0.87 -18.35
CA ASN A 84 -12.41 -1.20 -19.61
C ASN A 84 -13.82 -1.79 -19.33
N PRO A 85 -14.91 -1.18 -19.84
CA PRO A 85 -16.27 -1.67 -19.61
C PRO A 85 -16.54 -3.06 -20.22
N LEU A 86 -15.71 -3.50 -21.17
CA LEU A 86 -15.80 -4.82 -21.81
C LEU A 86 -14.95 -5.88 -21.10
N LEU A 87 -14.25 -5.53 -20.01
CA LEU A 87 -13.45 -6.50 -19.25
C LEU A 87 -14.34 -7.51 -18.51
N THR A 88 -14.20 -8.79 -18.85
CA THR A 88 -14.80 -9.90 -18.11
C THR A 88 -13.76 -10.58 -17.23
N CYS A 89 -14.07 -10.63 -15.94
CA CYS A 89 -13.42 -11.42 -14.90
C CYS A 89 -14.53 -12.24 -14.23
#